data_AF-A0A9E4ZHL6-F1
#
_entry.id   AF-A0A9E4ZHL6-F1
#
_cell.length_a   1.000
_cell.length_b   1.000
_cell.length_c   1.000
_cell.angle_alpha   90.00
_cell.angle_beta   90.00
_cell.angle_gamma   90.00
#
_symmetry.space_group_name_H-M   'P 1'
#
loop_
_entity.id
_entity.type
_entity.pdbx_description
1 polymer ?
#
loop_
_entity_poly.entity_id
_entity_poly.type
_entity_poly.pdbx_seq_one_letter_code
_entity_poly.pdbx_strand_id
1 'polypeptide(L)'
;MSGSGNLKIRDIRSKDILNTISVEGEVSIIKEIHPIWKTTAYMCDHCEFVMYLPVEGSKVGKPVHCENEWCGNKSDFTLLEKKSSYTDSQDILIKESDHTEPRTLLVHLEGDLVDSINFKDRVVVTGVLKAQFKSTTTGNFVLEANSIEKIKEKNMVSDNKTGTDSKDQIRVMREIIDQLSSSSPSNDVSLEDIYREASNLHVERYIAEELITRLKHKGDLMSLDSEHVRAVW
;
A
#
# COMPACT_ATOMS: atom_id res chain seq x y z
N MET A 1 14.07 -6.15 25.43
CA MET A 1 13.80 -4.70 25.56
C MET A 1 14.31 -4.01 24.31
N SER A 2 13.42 -3.76 23.34
CA SER A 2 13.59 -2.77 22.29
C SER A 2 12.18 -2.40 21.84
N GLY A 3 11.75 -1.17 22.10
CA GLY A 3 10.40 -0.73 21.74
C GLY A 3 10.17 -0.83 20.24
N SER A 4 8.98 -1.29 19.85
CA SER A 4 8.43 -1.25 18.50
C SER A 4 8.23 0.19 18.02
N GLY A 5 9.31 0.94 17.88
CA GLY A 5 9.35 2.25 17.25
C GLY A 5 9.86 2.13 15.83
N ASN A 6 9.23 2.84 14.90
CA ASN A 6 9.67 2.90 13.51
C ASN A 6 11.08 3.52 13.44
N LEU A 7 12.02 2.81 12.84
CA LEU A 7 13.37 3.28 12.57
C LEU A 7 13.34 4.20 11.34
N LYS A 8 14.03 5.35 11.41
CA LYS A 8 14.16 6.25 10.25
C LYS A 8 15.19 5.69 9.28
N ILE A 9 14.99 5.92 7.97
CA ILE A 9 15.92 5.45 6.91
C ILE A 9 17.36 5.92 7.19
N ARG A 10 17.56 7.17 7.58
CA ARG A 10 18.89 7.71 7.92
C ARG A 10 19.58 7.09 9.11
N ASP A 11 18.83 6.42 9.99
CA ASP A 11 19.35 5.83 11.22
C ASP A 11 19.73 4.36 11.06
N ILE A 12 19.45 3.76 9.90
CA ILE A 12 19.87 2.40 9.54
C ILE A 12 21.40 2.29 9.56
N ARG A 13 21.92 1.29 10.26
CA ARG A 13 23.35 1.00 10.39
C ARG A 13 23.64 -0.49 10.17
N SER A 14 24.92 -0.84 10.06
CA SER A 14 25.37 -2.23 9.86
C SER A 14 24.93 -3.19 10.98
N LYS A 15 24.76 -2.69 12.21
CA LYS A 15 24.23 -3.48 13.34
C LYS A 15 22.78 -3.96 13.12
N ASP A 16 22.05 -3.33 12.20
CA ASP A 16 20.65 -3.65 11.91
C ASP A 16 20.54 -4.72 10.82
N ILE A 17 21.65 -5.08 10.15
CA ILE A 17 21.68 -6.15 9.13
C ILE A 17 21.31 -7.49 9.78
N LEU A 18 20.53 -8.30 9.05
CA LEU A 18 19.91 -9.57 9.46
C LEU A 18 18.86 -9.45 10.58
N ASN A 19 18.56 -8.23 11.05
CA ASN A 19 17.49 -8.00 12.02
C ASN A 19 16.20 -7.60 11.31
N THR A 20 15.08 -7.92 11.95
CA THR A 20 13.78 -7.39 11.54
C THR A 20 13.66 -5.94 12.01
N ILE A 21 13.40 -5.03 11.08
CA ILE A 21 13.20 -3.60 11.35
C ILE A 21 11.89 -3.13 10.72
N SER A 22 11.30 -2.09 11.30
CA SER A 22 10.14 -1.37 10.75
C SER A 22 10.58 0.03 10.35
N VAL A 23 10.37 0.41 9.10
CA VAL A 23 10.83 1.68 8.53
C VAL A 23 9.66 2.42 7.89
N GLU A 24 9.51 3.69 8.24
CA GLU A 24 8.52 4.58 7.63
C GLU A 24 9.13 5.36 6.46
N GLY A 25 8.36 5.50 5.37
CA GLY A 25 8.73 6.35 4.24
C GLY A 25 7.59 6.55 3.24
N GLU A 26 7.82 7.41 2.24
CA GLU A 26 6.92 7.63 1.10
C GLU A 26 7.44 6.86 -0.12
N VAL A 27 6.55 6.14 -0.82
CA VAL A 27 6.91 5.45 -2.07
C VAL A 27 7.28 6.46 -3.15
N SER A 28 8.51 6.37 -3.65
CA SER A 28 9.08 7.29 -4.64
C SER A 28 9.30 6.68 -6.02
N ILE A 29 9.56 5.37 -6.11
CA ILE A 29 9.73 4.66 -7.38
C ILE A 29 9.14 3.26 -7.19
N ILE A 30 8.43 2.80 -8.21
CA ILE A 30 7.94 1.42 -8.33
C ILE A 30 8.56 0.87 -9.60
N LYS A 31 9.29 -0.24 -9.51
CA LYS A 31 9.86 -0.92 -10.69
C LYS A 31 8.85 -1.91 -11.29
N GLU A 32 9.19 -2.40 -12.48
CA GLU A 32 8.44 -3.45 -13.15
C GLU A 32 8.44 -4.75 -12.32
N ILE A 33 7.37 -5.52 -12.47
CA ILE A 33 7.20 -6.82 -11.84
C ILE A 33 7.92 -7.87 -12.69
N HIS A 34 8.70 -8.74 -12.03
CA HIS A 34 9.40 -9.82 -12.71
C HIS A 34 9.24 -11.14 -11.94
N PRO A 35 9.18 -12.29 -12.65
CA PRO A 35 9.12 -13.59 -12.00
C PRO A 35 10.50 -13.97 -11.43
N ILE A 36 10.50 -14.56 -10.24
CA ILE A 36 11.68 -15.19 -9.64
C ILE A 36 11.39 -16.64 -9.28
N TRP A 37 12.44 -17.46 -9.18
CA TRP A 37 12.32 -18.84 -8.72
C TRP A 37 12.03 -18.86 -7.22
N LYS A 38 11.01 -19.61 -6.81
CA LYS A 38 10.71 -19.88 -5.40
C LYS A 38 11.21 -21.27 -4.98
N THR A 39 11.06 -22.24 -5.85
CA THR A 39 11.54 -23.61 -5.65
C THR A 39 11.92 -24.20 -7.00
N THR A 40 13.13 -24.72 -7.11
CA THR A 40 13.61 -25.40 -8.32
C THR A 40 13.49 -26.91 -8.17
N ALA A 41 13.03 -27.57 -9.23
CA ALA A 41 12.96 -29.02 -9.30
C ALA A 41 14.10 -29.53 -10.17
N TYR A 42 14.94 -30.41 -9.63
CA TYR A 42 16.04 -31.04 -10.34
C TYR A 42 15.83 -32.54 -10.41
N MET A 43 15.94 -33.11 -11.61
CA MET A 43 15.96 -34.55 -11.81
C MET A 43 17.40 -35.07 -11.80
N CYS A 44 17.64 -36.15 -11.08
CA CYS A 44 18.88 -36.90 -11.16
C CYS A 44 18.90 -37.70 -12.48
N ASP A 45 19.88 -37.47 -13.33
CA ASP A 45 19.94 -38.13 -14.65
C ASP A 45 20.29 -39.63 -14.53
N HIS A 46 20.75 -40.09 -13.36
CA HIS A 46 21.10 -41.48 -13.09
C HIS A 46 19.94 -42.35 -12.59
N CYS A 47 19.05 -41.80 -11.75
CA CYS A 47 17.98 -42.56 -11.11
C CYS A 47 16.59 -41.92 -11.23
N GLU A 48 16.48 -40.83 -11.98
CA GLU A 48 15.25 -40.08 -12.26
C GLU A 48 14.55 -39.48 -11.01
N PHE A 49 15.19 -39.57 -9.84
CA PHE A 49 14.67 -38.96 -8.61
C PHE A 49 14.61 -37.43 -8.75
N VAL A 50 13.49 -36.83 -8.35
CA VAL A 50 13.25 -35.39 -8.43
C VAL A 50 13.43 -34.76 -7.05
N MET A 51 14.37 -33.83 -6.96
CA MET A 51 14.68 -33.05 -5.76
C MET A 51 14.10 -31.65 -5.91
N TYR A 52 13.62 -31.09 -4.80
CA TYR A 52 13.05 -29.75 -4.75
C TYR A 52 13.91 -28.87 -3.84
N LEU A 53 14.51 -27.82 -4.39
CA LEU A 53 15.39 -26.92 -3.66
C LEU A 53 14.74 -25.55 -3.52
N PRO A 54 14.56 -25.02 -2.30
CA PRO A 54 14.15 -23.63 -2.12
C PRO A 54 15.25 -22.71 -2.66
N VAL A 55 14.87 -21.62 -3.32
CA VAL A 55 15.81 -20.61 -3.78
C VAL A 55 15.91 -19.53 -2.72
N GLU A 56 17.09 -19.39 -2.12
CA GLU A 56 17.39 -18.34 -1.15
C GLU A 56 18.38 -17.33 -1.73
N GLY A 57 18.03 -16.05 -1.63
CA GLY A 57 18.87 -14.96 -2.12
C GLY A 57 18.89 -14.86 -3.65
N SER A 58 20.03 -14.44 -4.21
CA SER A 58 20.12 -14.03 -5.62
C SER A 58 20.59 -15.11 -6.59
N LYS A 59 20.84 -16.34 -6.12
CA LYS A 59 21.36 -17.42 -6.95
C LYS A 59 20.52 -18.68 -6.81
N VAL A 60 20.21 -19.27 -7.95
CA VAL A 60 19.61 -20.60 -8.01
C VAL A 60 20.70 -21.62 -7.70
N GLY A 61 20.56 -22.29 -6.55
CA GLY A 61 21.41 -23.41 -6.17
C GLY A 61 21.15 -24.65 -7.03
N LYS A 62 22.14 -25.53 -7.12
CA LYS A 62 22.01 -26.87 -7.72
C LYS A 62 22.21 -27.93 -6.64
N PRO A 63 21.63 -29.13 -6.78
CA PRO A 63 21.88 -30.24 -5.87
C PRO A 63 23.38 -30.56 -5.83
N VAL A 64 23.92 -30.79 -4.62
CA VAL A 64 25.32 -31.23 -4.44
C VAL A 64 25.45 -32.74 -4.58
N HIS A 65 24.39 -33.46 -4.25
CA HIS A 65 24.25 -34.89 -4.46
C HIS A 65 22.76 -35.25 -4.60
N CYS A 66 22.49 -36.43 -5.16
CA CYS A 66 21.16 -36.98 -5.24
C CYS A 66 20.69 -37.38 -3.84
N GLU A 67 19.53 -36.86 -3.41
CA GLU A 67 18.89 -37.20 -2.12
C GLU A 67 18.34 -38.62 -2.06
N ASN A 68 18.30 -39.33 -3.20
CA ASN A 68 17.99 -40.74 -3.23
C ASN A 68 19.15 -41.55 -2.63
N GLU A 69 18.93 -42.14 -1.44
CA GLU A 69 19.96 -42.81 -0.62
C GLU A 69 20.73 -43.91 -1.37
N TRP A 70 20.08 -44.60 -2.32
CA TRP A 70 20.71 -45.70 -3.08
C TRP A 70 21.48 -45.24 -4.33
N CYS A 71 21.36 -43.98 -4.74
CA CYS A 71 21.96 -43.49 -5.98
C CYS A 71 23.40 -43.00 -5.77
N GLY A 72 23.62 -42.14 -4.76
CA GLY A 72 24.94 -41.57 -4.46
C GLY A 72 25.52 -40.64 -5.54
N ASN A 73 24.77 -40.34 -6.60
CA ASN A 73 25.20 -39.46 -7.69
C ASN A 73 25.48 -38.03 -7.20
N LYS A 74 26.51 -37.37 -7.74
CA LYS A 74 26.97 -36.02 -7.35
C LYS A 74 27.04 -35.03 -8.52
N SER A 75 26.74 -35.47 -9.74
CA SER A 75 26.77 -34.65 -10.95
C SER A 75 25.49 -34.85 -11.76
N ASP A 76 25.34 -34.14 -12.88
CA ASP A 76 24.30 -34.45 -13.88
C ASP A 76 22.87 -34.39 -13.33
N PHE A 77 22.44 -33.15 -13.08
CA PHE A 77 21.10 -32.80 -12.64
C PHE A 77 20.42 -31.92 -13.69
N THR A 78 19.31 -32.42 -14.23
CA THR A 78 18.49 -31.68 -15.19
C THR A 78 17.45 -30.81 -14.47
N LEU A 79 17.43 -29.50 -14.75
CA LEU A 79 16.40 -28.60 -14.22
C LEU A 79 15.06 -28.91 -14.91
N LEU A 80 14.03 -29.14 -14.12
CA LEU A 80 12.66 -29.34 -14.57
C LEU A 80 11.83 -28.07 -14.34
N GLU A 81 11.84 -27.15 -15.32
CA GLU A 81 11.12 -25.86 -15.22
C GLU A 81 9.64 -26.05 -14.90
N LYS A 82 8.97 -27.01 -15.58
CA LYS A 82 7.55 -27.29 -15.39
C LYS A 82 7.18 -27.82 -14.00
N LYS A 83 8.14 -28.39 -13.27
CA LYS A 83 7.95 -28.88 -11.88
C LYS A 83 8.42 -27.88 -10.84
N SER A 84 9.06 -26.80 -11.27
CA SER A 84 9.51 -25.73 -10.40
C SER A 84 8.39 -24.73 -10.14
N SER A 85 8.53 -23.90 -9.11
CA SER A 85 7.58 -22.85 -8.80
C SER A 85 8.23 -21.47 -8.88
N TYR A 86 7.43 -20.51 -9.34
CA TYR A 86 7.80 -19.11 -9.46
C TYR A 86 6.96 -18.28 -8.48
N THR A 87 7.43 -17.06 -8.22
CA THR A 87 6.68 -16.05 -7.50
C THR A 87 7.00 -14.69 -8.11
N ASP A 88 6.05 -13.77 -8.03
CA ASP A 88 6.26 -12.41 -8.48
C ASP A 88 7.17 -11.67 -7.50
N SER A 89 8.04 -10.82 -8.04
CA SER A 89 8.92 -9.95 -7.28
C SER A 89 8.91 -8.55 -7.86
N GLN A 90 9.01 -7.56 -6.97
CA GLN A 90 9.00 -6.15 -7.34
C GLN A 90 9.88 -5.34 -6.40
N ASP A 91 10.65 -4.43 -6.97
CA ASP A 91 11.45 -3.46 -6.23
C ASP A 91 10.71 -2.13 -6.11
N ILE A 92 10.72 -1.55 -4.92
CA ILE A 92 10.27 -0.17 -4.69
C ILE A 92 11.35 0.64 -3.97
N LEU A 93 11.34 1.95 -4.15
CA LEU A 93 12.16 2.87 -3.36
C LEU A 93 11.25 3.70 -2.46
N ILE A 94 11.46 3.59 -1.15
CA ILE A 94 10.85 4.50 -0.18
C ILE A 94 11.85 5.61 0.15
N LYS A 95 11.35 6.84 0.35
CA LYS A 95 12.15 8.00 0.74
C LYS A 95 11.68 8.55 2.09
N GLU A 96 12.57 9.25 2.79
CA GLU A 96 12.20 9.96 4.01
C GLU A 96 11.22 11.10 3.72
N SER A 97 10.24 11.27 4.61
CA SER A 97 9.35 12.44 4.62
C SER A 97 10.06 13.68 5.17
N ASP A 98 9.66 14.86 4.72
CA ASP A 98 9.99 16.17 5.34
C ASP A 98 11.48 16.48 5.50
N HIS A 99 12.30 16.05 4.54
CA HIS A 99 13.72 16.41 4.46
C HIS A 99 14.06 17.03 3.11
N THR A 100 14.87 18.10 3.14
CA THR A 100 15.35 18.81 1.93
C THR A 100 16.20 17.90 1.04
N GLU A 101 16.94 16.97 1.65
CA GLU A 101 17.71 15.92 0.98
C GLU A 101 17.29 14.55 1.56
N PRO A 102 16.17 13.98 1.06
CA PRO A 102 15.64 12.74 1.61
C PRO A 102 16.51 11.55 1.20
N ARG A 103 16.85 10.70 2.16
CA ARG A 103 17.50 9.41 1.85
C ARG A 103 16.47 8.41 1.36
N THR A 104 16.90 7.50 0.50
CA THR A 104 16.07 6.41 -0.03
C THR A 104 16.52 5.06 0.51
N LEU A 105 15.58 4.12 0.60
CA LEU A 105 15.82 2.72 0.92
C LEU A 105 15.16 1.85 -0.16
N LEU A 106 15.94 0.91 -0.70
CA LEU A 106 15.41 -0.11 -1.60
C LEU A 106 14.67 -1.17 -0.79
N VAL A 107 13.46 -1.48 -1.20
CA VAL A 107 12.62 -2.51 -0.59
C VAL A 107 12.27 -3.55 -1.65
N HIS A 108 12.50 -4.82 -1.32
CA HIS A 108 12.12 -5.97 -2.13
C HIS A 108 10.77 -6.50 -1.65
N LEU A 109 9.81 -6.58 -2.58
CA LEU A 109 8.49 -7.17 -2.39
C LEU A 109 8.44 -8.51 -3.12
N GLU A 110 7.72 -9.48 -2.54
CA GLU A 110 7.51 -10.81 -3.11
C GLU A 110 6.05 -11.25 -2.89
N GLY A 111 5.49 -11.98 -3.86
CA GLY A 111 4.17 -12.61 -3.76
C GLY A 111 3.06 -11.59 -3.54
N ASP A 112 2.26 -11.78 -2.49
CA ASP A 112 1.06 -10.97 -2.21
C ASP A 112 1.37 -9.48 -1.91
N LEU A 113 2.62 -9.13 -1.65
CA LEU A 113 3.04 -7.73 -1.45
C LEU A 113 3.25 -6.98 -2.77
N VAL A 114 3.46 -7.70 -3.87
CA VAL A 114 3.67 -7.11 -5.20
C VAL A 114 2.40 -6.38 -5.65
N ASP A 115 2.56 -5.20 -6.26
CA ASP A 115 1.46 -4.34 -6.74
C ASP A 115 0.46 -3.90 -5.66
N SER A 116 0.81 -4.05 -4.38
CA SER A 116 -0.06 -3.67 -3.26
C SER A 116 -0.02 -2.17 -2.92
N ILE A 117 0.98 -1.44 -3.42
CA ILE A 117 1.25 -0.03 -3.10
C ILE A 117 1.30 0.85 -4.34
N ASN A 118 0.91 2.12 -4.17
CA ASN A 118 0.95 3.13 -5.23
C ASN A 118 2.08 4.15 -4.99
N PHE A 119 2.44 4.85 -6.06
CA PHE A 119 3.35 5.98 -5.97
C PHE A 119 2.79 7.03 -5.01
N LYS A 120 3.66 7.61 -4.17
CA LYS A 120 3.36 8.54 -3.06
C LYS A 120 2.60 7.96 -1.86
N ASP A 121 2.30 6.66 -1.82
CA ASP A 121 1.76 6.07 -0.60
C ASP A 121 2.78 6.25 0.55
N ARG A 122 2.32 6.75 1.70
CA ARG A 122 3.08 6.70 2.95
C ARG A 122 2.92 5.31 3.56
N VAL A 123 4.03 4.67 3.86
CA VAL A 123 4.03 3.27 4.28
C VAL A 123 4.95 3.05 5.47
N VAL A 124 4.57 2.10 6.33
CA VAL A 124 5.49 1.42 7.24
C VAL A 124 5.81 0.06 6.63
N VAL A 125 7.07 -0.18 6.32
CA VAL A 125 7.55 -1.47 5.83
C VAL A 125 8.23 -2.19 6.98
N THR A 126 7.78 -3.41 7.30
CA THR A 126 8.46 -4.29 8.26
C THR A 126 9.10 -5.45 7.53
N GLY A 127 10.38 -5.69 7.78
CA GLY A 127 11.14 -6.66 7.00
C GLY A 127 12.52 -6.94 7.56
N VAL A 128 13.26 -7.83 6.91
CA VAL A 128 14.64 -8.18 7.28
C VAL A 128 15.61 -7.30 6.49
N LEU A 129 16.48 -6.57 7.19
CA LEU A 129 17.48 -5.76 6.52
C LEU A 129 18.63 -6.63 6.01
N LYS A 130 18.99 -6.49 4.73
CA LYS A 130 20.12 -7.15 4.10
C LYS A 130 21.11 -6.15 3.51
N ALA A 131 22.34 -6.61 3.32
CA ALA A 131 23.37 -5.88 2.60
C ALA A 131 23.52 -6.47 1.19
N GLN A 132 23.24 -5.67 0.17
CA GLN A 132 23.43 -6.04 -1.23
C GLN A 132 24.75 -5.44 -1.75
N PHE A 133 25.75 -6.31 -1.89
CA PHE A 133 27.09 -5.94 -2.32
C PHE A 133 27.15 -5.71 -3.84
N LYS A 134 27.50 -4.48 -4.27
CA LYS A 134 27.76 -4.15 -5.70
C LYS A 134 29.20 -4.47 -6.10
N SER A 135 30.12 -4.41 -5.14
CA SER A 135 31.52 -4.81 -5.25
C SER A 135 31.90 -5.75 -4.10
N THR A 136 33.13 -6.23 -4.04
CA THR A 136 33.60 -7.07 -2.92
C THR A 136 33.60 -6.38 -1.56
N THR A 137 33.62 -5.04 -1.52
CA THR A 137 33.81 -4.27 -0.28
C THR A 137 32.66 -3.33 0.07
N THR A 138 31.85 -2.91 -0.91
CA THR A 138 30.79 -1.93 -0.70
C THR A 138 29.43 -2.50 -1.09
N GLY A 139 28.50 -2.47 -0.13
CA GLY A 139 27.11 -2.85 -0.32
C GLY A 139 26.13 -1.73 0.05
N ASN A 140 24.92 -1.86 -0.46
CA ASN A 140 23.79 -1.00 -0.10
C ASN A 140 22.88 -1.74 0.86
N PHE A 141 22.22 -0.99 1.73
CA PHE A 141 21.14 -1.52 2.56
C PHE A 141 19.90 -1.77 1.69
N VAL A 142 19.30 -2.92 1.88
CA VAL A 142 18.08 -3.34 1.20
C VAL A 142 17.17 -4.02 2.21
N LEU A 143 15.88 -3.72 2.18
CA LEU A 143 14.90 -4.31 3.08
C LEU A 143 14.07 -5.35 2.34
N GLU A 144 14.12 -6.60 2.77
CA GLU A 144 13.18 -7.63 2.28
C GLU A 144 11.90 -7.54 3.11
N ALA A 145 10.80 -7.14 2.48
CA ALA A 145 9.56 -6.86 3.17
C ALA A 145 8.84 -8.16 3.58
N ASN A 146 8.44 -8.23 4.85
CA ASN A 146 7.51 -9.23 5.36
C ASN A 146 6.08 -8.66 5.43
N SER A 147 5.95 -7.37 5.67
CA SER A 147 4.67 -6.66 5.64
C SER A 147 4.84 -5.20 5.20
N ILE A 148 3.79 -4.65 4.60
CA ILE A 148 3.70 -3.24 4.24
C ILE A 148 2.34 -2.70 4.66
N GLU A 149 2.36 -1.65 5.47
CA GLU A 149 1.15 -1.01 6.00
C GLU A 149 1.07 0.42 5.46
N LYS A 150 -0.04 0.75 4.78
CA LYS A 150 -0.29 2.12 4.34
C LYS A 150 -0.67 2.97 5.55
N ILE A 151 0.10 4.02 5.79
CA ILE A 151 -0.22 5.02 6.79
C ILE A 151 -1.36 5.85 6.23
N LYS A 152 -2.53 5.72 6.87
CA LYS A 152 -3.61 6.68 6.67
C LYS A 152 -3.17 7.97 7.34
N GLU A 153 -3.00 9.04 6.57
CA GLU A 153 -2.73 10.35 7.15
C GLU A 153 -3.84 10.69 8.15
N LYS A 154 -3.47 10.83 9.44
CA LYS A 154 -4.32 11.52 10.41
C LYS A 154 -4.09 13.01 10.21
N ASN A 155 -4.92 13.63 9.38
CA ASN A 155 -4.95 15.09 9.21
C ASN A 155 -5.29 15.75 10.57
N MET A 156 -4.32 16.39 11.22
CA MET A 156 -4.51 17.58 12.06
C MET A 156 -4.07 18.74 11.16
N VAL A 157 -4.90 19.42 10.36
CA VAL A 157 -6.28 19.88 10.50
C VAL A 157 -7.03 19.63 9.18
N SER A 158 -8.31 19.22 9.30
CA SER A 158 -9.38 19.10 8.30
C SER A 158 -8.99 18.70 6.87
N ASP A 159 -9.18 17.40 6.53
CA ASP A 159 -10.12 17.01 5.46
C ASP A 159 -10.13 15.52 5.07
N ASN A 160 -11.28 14.92 5.32
CA ASN A 160 -12.11 14.15 4.39
C ASN A 160 -11.42 13.46 3.19
N LYS A 161 -11.12 12.16 3.37
CA LYS A 161 -11.64 11.14 2.43
C LYS A 161 -12.47 10.11 3.17
N THR A 162 -13.75 10.44 3.13
CA THR A 162 -14.95 9.66 3.34
C THR A 162 -14.85 8.19 2.92
N GLY A 163 -14.53 7.35 3.90
CA GLY A 163 -15.40 6.22 4.21
C GLY A 163 -16.41 6.65 5.29
N THR A 164 -17.07 7.79 5.10
CA THR A 164 -18.25 8.12 5.91
C THR A 164 -19.39 7.31 5.34
N ASP A 165 -20.13 6.62 6.21
CA ASP A 165 -21.40 6.01 5.84
C ASP A 165 -22.21 7.08 5.09
N SER A 166 -22.90 6.74 4.00
CA SER A 166 -23.76 7.71 3.28
C SER A 166 -24.71 8.45 4.23
N LYS A 167 -24.98 7.88 5.41
CA LYS A 167 -25.74 8.48 6.51
C LYS A 167 -25.07 9.71 7.14
N ASP A 168 -23.74 9.72 7.30
CA ASP A 168 -23.02 10.82 7.93
C ASP A 168 -23.02 12.07 7.03
N GLN A 169 -22.82 11.89 5.73
CA GLN A 169 -22.88 13.02 4.78
C GLN A 169 -24.30 13.56 4.62
N ILE A 170 -25.32 12.68 4.65
CA ILE A 170 -26.73 13.11 4.69
C ILE A 170 -27.01 13.93 5.96
N ARG A 171 -26.48 13.51 7.11
CA ARG A 171 -26.64 14.26 8.36
C ARG A 171 -26.04 15.66 8.26
N VAL A 172 -24.82 15.78 7.74
CA VAL A 172 -24.15 17.07 7.54
C VAL A 172 -24.95 17.98 6.59
N MET A 173 -25.42 17.44 5.46
CA MET A 173 -26.22 18.23 4.52
C MET A 173 -27.54 18.72 5.13
N ARG A 174 -28.20 17.91 5.96
CA ARG A 174 -29.42 18.34 6.68
C ARG A 174 -29.12 19.46 7.66
N GLU A 175 -28.03 19.36 8.42
CA GLU A 175 -27.61 20.38 9.38
C GLU A 175 -27.31 21.73 8.71
N ILE A 176 -26.62 21.72 7.56
CA ILE A 176 -26.39 22.92 6.74
C ILE A 176 -27.73 23.53 6.32
N ILE A 177 -28.65 22.72 5.79
CA ILE A 177 -29.93 23.20 5.29
C ILE A 177 -30.78 23.77 6.44
N ASP A 178 -30.80 23.12 7.61
CA ASP A 178 -31.54 23.59 8.79
C ASP A 178 -30.99 24.92 9.33
N GLN A 179 -29.65 25.09 9.32
CA GLN A 179 -29.02 26.35 9.74
C GLN A 179 -29.35 27.50 8.79
N LEU A 180 -29.27 27.24 7.47
CA LEU A 180 -29.59 28.24 6.46
C LEU A 180 -31.09 28.56 6.44
N SER A 181 -31.95 27.56 6.62
CA SER A 181 -33.40 27.75 6.65
C SER A 181 -33.83 28.57 7.87
N SER A 182 -33.21 28.33 9.04
CA SER A 182 -33.44 29.09 10.27
C SER A 182 -33.03 30.57 10.16
N SER A 183 -32.13 30.87 9.23
CA SER A 183 -31.65 32.23 8.96
C SER A 183 -32.49 32.96 7.89
N SER A 184 -33.39 32.25 7.19
CA SER A 184 -34.26 32.81 6.15
C SER A 184 -35.69 33.05 6.68
N PRO A 185 -36.28 34.25 6.47
CA PRO A 185 -37.67 34.53 6.88
C PRO A 185 -38.71 33.60 6.23
N SER A 186 -38.43 33.09 5.02
CA SER A 186 -39.30 32.23 4.22
C SER A 186 -38.94 30.75 4.32
N ASN A 187 -37.95 30.39 5.15
CA ASN A 187 -37.49 29.01 5.35
C ASN A 187 -37.11 28.29 4.04
N ASP A 188 -36.77 29.06 3.01
CA ASP A 188 -36.21 28.63 1.75
C ASP A 188 -34.71 28.90 1.74
N VAL A 189 -33.98 28.07 0.99
CA VAL A 189 -32.53 28.07 0.98
C VAL A 189 -32.02 28.05 -0.45
N SER A 190 -31.08 28.95 -0.77
CA SER A 190 -30.39 28.97 -2.05
C SER A 190 -29.44 27.77 -2.16
N LEU A 191 -29.45 27.11 -3.32
CA LEU A 191 -28.52 26.04 -3.65
C LEU A 191 -27.07 26.52 -3.60
N GLU A 192 -26.79 27.76 -4.02
CA GLU A 192 -25.43 28.29 -4.01
C GLU A 192 -24.92 28.53 -2.58
N ASP A 193 -25.81 28.89 -1.65
CA ASP A 193 -25.47 29.01 -0.23
C ASP A 193 -25.21 27.63 0.39
N ILE A 194 -26.00 26.62 0.01
CA ILE A 194 -25.77 25.23 0.42
C ILE A 194 -24.42 24.73 -0.10
N TYR A 195 -24.10 24.97 -1.37
CA TYR A 195 -22.81 24.54 -1.94
C TYR A 195 -21.63 25.26 -1.30
N ARG A 196 -21.78 26.55 -1.01
CA ARG A 196 -20.74 27.33 -0.32
C ARG A 196 -20.49 26.78 1.08
N GLU A 197 -21.54 26.52 1.85
CA GLU A 197 -21.38 26.00 3.21
C GLU A 197 -20.94 24.53 3.23
N ALA A 198 -21.40 23.73 2.28
CA ALA A 198 -20.90 22.38 2.03
C ALA A 198 -19.39 22.41 1.72
N SER A 199 -18.93 23.34 0.89
CA SER A 199 -17.51 23.53 0.59
C SER A 199 -16.71 23.97 1.83
N ASN A 200 -17.26 24.81 2.71
CA ASN A 200 -16.63 25.19 3.97
C ASN A 200 -16.45 23.99 4.92
N LEU A 201 -17.31 22.99 4.79
CA LEU A 201 -17.23 21.70 5.49
C LEU A 201 -16.59 20.60 4.64
N HIS A 202 -15.94 21.00 3.54
CA HIS A 202 -15.14 20.16 2.67
C HIS A 202 -15.92 18.98 2.07
N VAL A 203 -17.17 19.27 1.73
CA VAL A 203 -18.02 18.48 0.86
C VAL A 203 -17.92 19.09 -0.54
N GLU A 204 -17.30 18.37 -1.46
CA GLU A 204 -17.16 18.84 -2.85
C GLU A 204 -18.53 19.06 -3.49
N ARG A 205 -18.63 20.06 -4.36
CA ARG A 205 -19.88 20.48 -5.01
C ARG A 205 -20.62 19.31 -5.68
N TYR A 206 -19.91 18.43 -6.38
CA TYR A 206 -20.52 17.28 -7.05
C TYR A 206 -21.16 16.29 -6.05
N ILE A 207 -20.56 16.12 -4.86
CA ILE A 207 -21.08 15.27 -3.79
C ILE A 207 -22.33 15.91 -3.18
N ALA A 208 -22.29 17.22 -2.94
CA ALA A 208 -23.45 17.97 -2.45
C ALA A 208 -24.63 17.90 -3.43
N GLU A 209 -24.38 18.03 -4.73
CA GLU A 209 -25.37 17.87 -5.80
C GLU A 209 -26.01 16.47 -5.80
N GLU A 210 -25.20 15.42 -5.64
CA GLU A 210 -25.69 14.04 -5.54
C GLU A 210 -26.56 13.83 -4.29
N LEU A 211 -26.12 14.34 -3.13
CA LEU A 211 -26.85 14.23 -1.86
C LEU A 211 -28.16 15.00 -1.87
N ILE A 212 -28.17 16.21 -2.43
CA ILE A 212 -29.37 17.02 -2.65
C ILE A 212 -30.36 16.25 -3.55
N THR A 213 -29.86 15.64 -4.62
CA THR A 213 -30.69 14.81 -5.52
C THR A 213 -31.31 13.64 -4.77
N ARG A 214 -30.53 12.97 -3.91
CA ARG A 214 -31.03 11.87 -3.06
C ARG A 214 -32.08 12.33 -2.05
N LEU A 215 -31.91 13.50 -1.42
CA LEU A 215 -32.88 14.08 -0.50
C LEU A 215 -34.19 14.46 -1.23
N LYS A 216 -34.09 15.01 -2.44
CA LYS A 216 -35.26 15.29 -3.29
C LYS A 216 -36.02 14.01 -3.64
N HIS A 217 -35.31 12.96 -4.05
CA HIS A 217 -35.93 11.68 -4.39
C HIS A 217 -36.61 11.01 -3.18
N LYS A 218 -36.09 11.22 -1.96
CA LYS A 218 -36.72 10.72 -0.74
C LYS A 218 -37.93 11.54 -0.28
N GLY A 219 -38.16 12.71 -0.86
CA GLY A 219 -39.20 13.65 -0.45
C GLY A 219 -38.81 14.52 0.75
N ASP A 220 -37.56 14.42 1.21
CA ASP A 220 -37.04 15.20 2.34
C ASP A 220 -36.80 16.66 1.91
N LEU A 221 -36.51 16.93 0.63
CA LEU A 221 -36.20 18.26 0.13
C LEU A 221 -37.06 18.62 -1.08
N MET A 222 -37.77 19.74 -1.03
CA MET A 222 -38.63 20.22 -2.12
C MET A 222 -37.94 21.35 -2.89
N SER A 223 -37.91 21.26 -4.21
CA SER A 223 -37.48 22.40 -5.06
C SER A 223 -38.62 23.41 -5.17
N LEU A 224 -38.34 24.68 -4.93
CA LEU A 224 -39.29 25.78 -5.13
C LEU A 224 -39.15 26.38 -6.54
N ASP A 225 -37.91 26.51 -7.00
CA ASP A 225 -37.53 26.89 -8.36
C ASP A 225 -36.20 26.20 -8.75
N SER A 226 -35.50 26.71 -9.77
CA SER A 226 -34.22 26.18 -10.22
C SER A 226 -33.05 26.42 -9.26
N GLU A 227 -33.18 27.35 -8.32
CA GLU A 227 -32.11 27.85 -7.46
C GLU A 227 -32.41 27.70 -5.96
N HIS A 228 -33.67 27.50 -5.57
CA HIS A 228 -34.10 27.44 -4.17
C HIS A 228 -34.77 26.12 -3.81
N VAL A 229 -34.51 25.68 -2.57
CA VAL A 229 -35.05 24.45 -1.99
C VAL A 229 -35.60 24.70 -0.58
N ARG A 230 -36.47 23.82 -0.11
CA ARG A 230 -37.03 23.84 1.24
C ARG A 230 -37.02 22.44 1.87
N ALA A 231 -36.58 22.35 3.12
CA ALA A 231 -36.61 21.13 3.92
C ALA A 231 -38.05 20.71 4.27
N VAL A 232 -38.31 19.40 4.27
CA VAL A 232 -39.63 18.79 4.53
C VAL A 232 -39.52 17.61 5.52
N TRP A 233 -38.41 17.48 6.24
CA TRP A 233 -38.19 16.48 7.29
C TRP A 233 -38.57 16.96 8.69
#